data_AF-A0A5K1FHE2-F1
#
_entry.id   AF-A0A5K1FHE2-F1
#
_cell.length_a   1.000
_cell.length_b   1.000
_cell.length_c   1.000
_cell.angle_alpha   90.00
_cell.angle_beta   90.00
_cell.angle_gamma   90.00
#
_symmetry.space_group_name_H-M   'P 1'
#
loop_
_entity.id
_entity.type
_entity.pdbx_description
1 polymer ?
#
loop_
_entity_poly.entity_id
_entity_poly.type
_entity_poly.pdbx_seq_one_letter_code
_entity_poly.pdbx_strand_id
1 'polypeptide(L)' 'PSNARLLGVNQGGGSQVKLRLRRHDRISEFLPYEQVLDTMLHELCHNVHGPHNASFYNLWDAIRK' A
#
# COMPACT_ATOMS: atom_id res chain seq x y z
N PRO A 1 4.68 -7.33 -9.89
CA PRO A 1 5.73 -8.22 -9.31
C PRO A 1 5.28 -9.69 -9.37
N SER A 2 6.22 -10.64 -9.36
CA SER A 2 5.90 -12.09 -9.44
C SER A 2 5.24 -12.62 -8.18
N ASN A 3 5.52 -12.01 -7.02
CA ASN A 3 4.76 -12.31 -5.80
C ASN A 3 3.34 -11.72 -5.92
N ALA A 4 2.34 -12.60 -5.97
CA ALA A 4 0.93 -12.24 -6.06
C ALA A 4 0.44 -11.40 -4.86
N ARG A 5 1.03 -11.60 -3.68
CA ARG A 5 0.63 -10.95 -2.42
C ARG A 5 1.20 -9.53 -2.26
N LEU A 6 2.19 -9.15 -3.06
CA LEU A 6 2.77 -7.80 -3.01
C LEU A 6 1.85 -6.81 -3.73
N LEU A 7 1.17 -5.97 -2.95
CA LEU A 7 0.24 -4.93 -3.44
C LEU A 7 0.86 -3.54 -3.45
N GLY A 8 1.72 -3.23 -2.47
CA GLY A 8 2.41 -1.95 -2.35
C GLY A 8 3.84 -2.14 -1.86
N VAL A 9 4.70 -1.14 -2.08
CA VAL A 9 5.96 -1.00 -1.35
C VAL A 9 6.39 0.46 -1.29
N ASN A 10 6.76 0.92 -0.11
CA ASN A 10 7.44 2.18 0.13
C ASN A 10 8.96 1.97 0.23
N GLN A 11 9.72 2.69 -0.59
CA GLN A 11 11.18 2.67 -0.59
C GLN A 11 11.73 4.02 -0.13
N GLY A 12 12.64 3.97 0.83
CA GLY A 12 13.34 5.16 1.34
C GLY A 12 12.43 6.12 2.13
N GLY A 13 11.42 5.60 2.83
CA GLY A 13 10.55 6.41 3.70
C GLY A 13 9.79 7.51 2.95
N GLY A 14 9.32 7.22 1.74
CA GLY A 14 8.54 8.14 0.90
C GLY A 14 9.25 8.61 -0.37
N SER A 15 10.50 8.22 -0.58
CA SER A 15 11.20 8.51 -1.84
C SER A 15 10.50 7.88 -3.05
N GLN A 16 9.98 6.66 -2.90
CA GLN A 16 9.20 6.02 -3.95
C GLN A 16 8.14 5.08 -3.36
N VAL A 17 6.88 5.31 -3.71
CA VAL A 17 5.76 4.41 -3.44
C VAL A 17 5.37 3.71 -4.75
N LYS A 18 5.35 2.38 -4.74
CA LYS A 18 4.94 1.55 -5.89
C LYS A 18 3.66 0.82 -5.53
N LEU A 19 2.65 0.91 -6.40
CA LEU A 19 1.37 0.21 -6.22
C LEU A 19 1.16 -0.79 -7.36
N ARG A 20 0.63 -1.95 -7.02
CA ARG A 20 0.04 -2.86 -7.97
C ARG A 20 -1.31 -2.30 -8.39
N LEU A 21 -1.47 -2.01 -9.67
CA LEU A 21 -2.74 -1.55 -10.23
C LEU A 21 -3.57 -2.67 -10.86
N ARG A 22 -2.92 -3.78 -11.23
CA ARG A 22 -3.53 -4.88 -12.00
C ARG A 22 -3.47 -6.17 -11.23
N ARG A 23 -4.48 -7.02 -11.43
CA ARG A 23 -4.50 -8.35 -10.81
C ARG A 23 -3.29 -9.17 -11.25
N HIS A 24 -2.79 -10.02 -10.36
CA HIS A 24 -1.63 -10.86 -10.68
C HIS A 24 -1.96 -11.97 -11.68
N ASP A 25 -3.16 -12.55 -11.57
CA ASP A 25 -3.69 -13.65 -12.39
C ASP A 25 -4.33 -13.17 -13.69
N ARG A 26 -4.78 -11.91 -13.75
CA ARG A 26 -5.43 -11.29 -14.92
C ARG A 26 -4.92 -9.88 -15.17
N ILE A 27 -3.84 -9.75 -15.93
CA ILE A 27 -3.15 -8.46 -16.09
C ILE A 27 -4.01 -7.40 -16.80
N SER A 28 -4.97 -7.82 -17.62
CA SER A 28 -5.90 -6.92 -18.31
C SER A 28 -6.85 -6.22 -17.33
N GLU A 29 -7.07 -6.79 -16.14
CA GLU A 29 -8.00 -6.28 -15.13
C GLU A 29 -7.27 -5.41 -14.09
N PHE A 30 -7.83 -4.24 -13.82
CA PHE A 30 -7.41 -3.38 -12.70
C PHE A 30 -7.95 -3.90 -11.37
N LEU A 31 -7.24 -3.59 -10.28
CA LEU A 31 -7.77 -3.72 -8.93
C LEU A 31 -8.85 -2.67 -8.69
N PRO A 32 -9.85 -2.94 -7.82
CA PRO A 32 -10.81 -1.94 -7.40
C PRO A 32 -10.12 -0.69 -6.84
N TYR A 33 -10.68 0.48 -7.13
CA TYR A 33 -10.12 1.75 -6.67
C TYR A 33 -9.89 1.77 -5.16
N GLU A 34 -10.89 1.35 -4.38
CA GLU A 34 -10.81 1.30 -2.91
C GLU A 34 -9.64 0.44 -2.41
N GLN A 35 -9.31 -0.65 -3.11
CA GLN A 35 -8.18 -1.49 -2.75
C GLN A 35 -6.84 -0.80 -3.04
N VAL A 36 -6.75 -0.08 -4.16
CA VAL A 36 -5.55 0.68 -4.53
C VAL A 36 -5.36 1.85 -3.56
N LEU A 37 -6.44 2.57 -3.25
CA LEU A 37 -6.43 3.67 -2.29
C LEU A 37 -5.98 3.19 -0.92
N ASP A 38 -6.55 2.09 -0.41
CA ASP A 38 -6.18 1.58 0.89
C ASP A 38 -4.72 1.13 0.97
N THR A 39 -4.23 0.48 -0.09
CA THR A 39 -2.81 0.12 -0.21
C THR A 39 -1.94 1.38 -0.26
N MET A 40 -2.36 2.43 -0.96
CA MET A 40 -1.61 3.70 -0.99
C MET A 40 -1.51 4.32 0.41
N LEU A 41 -2.61 4.38 1.15
CA LEU A 41 -2.63 4.92 2.51
C LEU A 41 -1.72 4.12 3.44
N HIS A 42 -1.75 2.78 3.35
CA HIS A 42 -0.82 1.89 4.04
C HIS A 42 0.65 2.23 3.75
N GLU A 43 1.01 2.33 2.46
CA GLU A 43 2.39 2.66 2.09
C GLU A 43 2.79 4.08 2.51
N LEU A 44 1.87 5.05 2.55
CA LEU A 44 2.14 6.39 3.06
C LEU A 44 2.40 6.40 4.57
N CYS A 45 1.78 5.51 5.36
CA CYS A 45 2.12 5.33 6.77
C CYS A 45 3.59 4.91 6.96
N HIS A 46 4.17 4.19 6.00
CA HIS A 46 5.59 3.83 6.01
C HIS A 46 6.56 5.03 5.83
N ASN A 47 6.06 6.24 5.52
CA ASN A 47 6.88 7.46 5.60
C ASN A 47 7.26 7.80 7.05
N VAL A 48 6.42 7.40 8.02
CA VAL A 48 6.58 7.75 9.45
C VAL A 48 6.93 6.52 10.29
N HIS A 49 6.33 5.37 9.98
CA HIS A 49 6.43 4.15 10.78
C HIS A 49 6.85 2.96 9.91
N GLY A 50 8.09 2.48 10.08
CA GLY A 50 8.58 1.30 9.35
C GLY A 50 7.87 0.00 9.76
N PRO A 51 7.86 -0.38 11.05
CA PRO A 51 7.19 -1.60 11.51
C PRO A 51 5.67 -1.45 11.60
N HIS A 52 4.93 -2.53 11.32
CA HIS A 52 3.47 -2.62 11.54
C HIS A 52 3.11 -2.79 13.02
N ASN A 53 3.34 -1.74 13.82
CA ASN A 53 3.02 -1.69 15.26
C ASN A 53 1.77 -0.82 15.53
N ALA A 54 1.41 -0.66 16.81
CA ALA A 54 0.23 0.12 17.20
C ALA A 54 0.24 1.56 16.66
N SER A 55 1.40 2.22 16.63
CA SER A 55 1.53 3.58 16.07
C SER A 55 1.25 3.61 14.57
N PHE A 56 1.72 2.59 13.82
CA PHE A 56 1.40 2.44 12.39
C PHE A 56 -0.12 2.32 12.17
N TYR A 57 -0.79 1.40 12.88
CA TYR A 57 -2.22 1.18 12.72
C TYR A 57 -3.05 2.40 13.15
N ASN A 58 -2.67 3.05 14.25
CA ASN A 58 -3.32 4.28 14.69
C ASN A 58 -3.24 5.39 13.63
N LEU A 59 -2.09 5.55 12.96
CA LEU A 59 -1.93 6.50 11.87
C LEU A 59 -2.76 6.09 10.64
N TRP A 60 -2.72 4.82 10.27
CA TRP A 60 -3.47 4.31 9.12
C TRP A 60 -4.98 4.49 9.31
N ASP A 61 -5.50 4.20 10.49
CA ASP A 61 -6.90 4.44 10.84
C ASP A 61 -7.25 5.94 10.83
N ALA A 62 -6.34 6.80 11.28
CA ALA A 62 -6.56 8.24 11.29
C ALA A 62 -6.70 8.84 9.89
N ILE A 63 -5.97 8.32 8.90
CA ILE A 63 -5.97 8.84 7.52
C ILE A 63 -7.02 8.17 6.60
N ARG A 64 -7.75 7.16 7.11
CA ARG A 64 -8.86 6.50 6.41
C ARG A 64 -10.24 7.11 6.72
N LYS A 65 -10.28 8.12 7.59
CA LYS A 65 -11.49 8.87 7.95
C LYS A 65 -11.84 9.89 6.88
#